data_AF-A0A9Q4Q5B5-F1
#
_entry.id   AF-A0A9Q4Q5B5-F1
#
_cell.length_a   1.000
_cell.length_b   1.000
_cell.length_c   1.000
_cell.angle_alpha   90.00
_cell.angle_beta   90.00
_cell.angle_gamma   90.00
#
_symmetry.space_group_name_H-M   'P 1'
#
loop_
_entity.id
_entity.type
_entity.pdbx_description
1 polymer ?
#
loop_
_entity_poly.entity_id
_entity_poly.type
_entity_poly.pdbx_seq_one_letter_code
_entity_poly.pdbx_strand_id
1 'polypeptide(L)' 'MATDRSASQQPPEDEMLPDEREVIAERASNLNELEEDEYLTTDDLVDSLYRD' A
#
# COMPACT_ATOMS: atom_id res chain seq x y z
N MET A 1 19.33 -2.58 -14.68
CA MET A 1 18.60 -2.61 -13.41
C MET A 1 17.33 -3.41 -13.65
N ALA A 2 17.27 -4.63 -13.12
CA ALA A 2 16.07 -5.45 -13.19
C ALA A 2 15.22 -5.14 -11.96
N THR A 3 14.26 -4.23 -12.07
CA THR A 3 13.11 -4.21 -11.15
C THR A 3 12.09 -5.21 -11.71
N ASP A 4 12.53 -6.46 -11.82
CA ASP A 4 11.73 -7.58 -12.29
C ASP A 4 10.81 -7.97 -11.14
N ARG A 5 9.57 -7.47 -11.20
CA ARG A 5 8.34 -8.22 -10.96
C ARG A 5 8.35 -9.36 -9.92
N SER A 6 8.84 -9.09 -8.72
CA SER A 6 8.30 -9.72 -7.49
C SER A 6 7.21 -8.85 -6.85
N ALA A 7 6.67 -7.88 -7.62
CA ALA A 7 5.64 -6.96 -7.22
C ALA A 7 4.25 -7.63 -7.20
N SER A 8 4.02 -8.47 -6.19
CA SER A 8 2.69 -8.80 -5.65
C SER A 8 2.75 -9.67 -4.39
N GLN A 9 3.93 -10.06 -3.91
CA GLN A 9 4.04 -10.78 -2.65
C GLN A 9 4.24 -9.75 -1.54
N GLN A 10 3.17 -9.44 -0.80
CA GLN A 10 3.36 -8.87 0.52
C GLN A 10 4.40 -9.73 1.25
N PRO A 11 5.40 -9.13 1.92
CA PRO A 11 6.32 -9.90 2.73
C PRO A 11 5.50 -10.76 3.69
N PRO A 12 5.86 -12.04 3.86
CA PRO A 12 5.09 -12.93 4.72
C PRO A 12 5.05 -12.36 6.15
N GLU A 13 3.95 -12.59 6.87
CA GLU A 13 3.68 -11.90 8.15
C GLU A 13 4.72 -12.18 9.24
N ASP A 14 5.48 -13.27 9.10
CA ASP A 14 6.60 -13.64 9.96
C ASP A 14 7.88 -12.81 9.69
N GLU A 15 7.97 -12.14 8.55
CA GLU A 15 9.03 -11.18 8.22
C GLU A 15 8.69 -9.74 8.65
N MET A 16 7.44 -9.46 9.05
CA MET A 16 7.00 -8.13 9.50
C MET A 16 7.16 -7.95 11.01
N LEU A 17 7.52 -6.72 11.42
CA LEU A 17 7.52 -6.36 12.83
C LEU A 17 6.08 -6.34 13.39
N PRO A 18 5.88 -6.59 14.70
CA PRO A 18 4.54 -6.64 15.28
C PRO A 18 3.71 -5.36 15.09
N ASP A 19 4.36 -4.19 15.17
CA ASP A 19 3.77 -2.88 14.95
C ASP A 19 3.45 -2.62 13.47
N GLU A 20 4.33 -3.03 12.56
CA GLU A 20 4.07 -2.97 11.12
C GLU A 20 2.81 -3.77 10.75
N ARG A 21 2.65 -4.98 11.31
CA ARG A 21 1.45 -5.81 11.09
C ARG A 21 0.18 -5.13 11.58
N GLU A 22 0.23 -4.51 12.76
CA GLU A 22 -0.91 -3.81 13.34
C GLU A 22 -1.36 -2.65 12.47
N VAL A 23 -0.42 -1.82 12.01
CA VAL A 23 -0.69 -0.69 11.11
C VAL A 23 -1.23 -1.15 9.75
N ILE A 24 -0.68 -2.23 9.19
CA ILE A 24 -1.15 -2.77 7.91
C ILE A 24 -2.57 -3.32 8.05
N ALA A 25 -2.88 -4.04 9.14
CA ALA A 25 -4.21 -4.56 9.38
C ALA A 25 -5.26 -3.45 9.51
N GLU A 26 -4.94 -2.37 10.26
CA GLU A 26 -5.79 -1.18 10.39
C GLU A 26 -6.02 -0.47 9.05
N ARG A 27 -4.97 -0.31 8.24
CA ARG A 27 -5.10 0.36 6.93
C ARG A 27 -5.82 -0.51 5.90
N ALA A 28 -5.62 -1.83 5.95
CA ALA A 28 -6.28 -2.76 5.04
C ALA A 28 -7.80 -2.81 5.26
N SER A 29 -8.27 -2.72 6.52
CA SER A 29 -9.71 -2.59 6.78
C SER A 29 -10.29 -1.31 6.19
N ASN A 30 -9.58 -0.19 6.33
CA ASN A 30 -10.04 1.08 5.78
C ASN A 30 -10.14 1.04 4.25
N LEU A 31 -9.19 0.39 3.56
CA LEU A 31 -9.24 0.22 2.10
C LEU A 31 -10.45 -0.60 1.64
N ASN A 32 -10.87 -1.62 2.40
CA ASN A 32 -12.06 -2.41 2.05
C ASN A 32 -13.37 -1.62 2.18
N GLU A 33 -13.36 -0.50 2.90
CA GLU A 33 -14.53 0.37 3.11
C GLU A 33 -14.64 1.48 2.06
N LEU A 34 -13.58 1.73 1.27
CA LEU A 34 -13.56 2.76 0.23
C LEU A 34 -14.38 2.36 -1.00
N GLU A 35 -15.09 3.35 -1.57
CA GLU A 35 -15.70 3.22 -2.90
C GLU A 35 -14.65 3.29 -4.02
N GLU A 36 -15.01 2.84 -5.23
CA GLU A 36 -14.05 2.71 -6.35
C GLU A 36 -13.44 4.05 -6.77
N ASP A 37 -14.21 5.14 -6.67
CA ASP A 37 -13.80 6.50 -6.99
C ASP A 37 -12.96 7.17 -5.89
N GLU A 38 -12.85 6.55 -4.72
CA GLU A 38 -11.98 7.01 -3.62
C GLU A 38 -10.54 6.47 -3.73
N TYR A 39 -10.31 5.46 -4.58
CA TYR A 39 -8.96 4.96 -4.85
C TYR A 39 -8.16 5.97 -5.67
N LEU A 40 -6.92 6.21 -5.24
CA LEU A 40 -5.98 7.03 -6.00
C LEU A 40 -5.40 6.23 -7.17
N THR A 41 -5.32 6.87 -8.34
CA THR A 41 -4.50 6.35 -9.43
C THR A 41 -3.01 6.54 -9.11
N THR A 42 -2.14 5.88 -9.87
CA THR A 42 -0.69 6.08 -9.75
C THR A 42 -0.28 7.53 -10.01
N ASP A 43 -0.97 8.20 -10.92
CA ASP A 43 -0.69 9.59 -11.28
C ASP A 43 -1.15 10.53 -10.16
N ASP A 44 -2.32 10.30 -9.56
CA ASP A 44 -2.80 11.06 -8.40
C ASP A 44 -1.87 10.91 -7.18
N LEU A 45 -1.36 9.69 -6.96
CA LEU A 45 -0.39 9.42 -5.90
C LEU A 45 0.92 10.19 -6.12
N VAL A 46 1.44 10.17 -7.35
CA VAL A 46 2.65 10.94 -7.72
C VAL A 46 2.40 12.42 -7.47
N ASP A 47 1.29 12.96 -7.95
CA ASP A 47 0.93 14.36 -7.71
C ASP A 47 0.82 14.70 -6.23
N SER A 48 0.32 13.78 -5.39
CA SER A 48 0.26 13.98 -3.94
C SER A 48 1.63 14.02 -3.25
N LEU A 49 2.60 13.24 -3.75
CA LEU A 49 3.94 13.12 -3.16
C LEU A 49 4.90 14.23 -3.60
N TYR A 50 4.65 14.85 -4.75
CA TYR A 50 5.52 15.88 -5.34
C TYR A 50 4.98 17.31 -5.23
N ARG A 51 3.88 17.50 -4.51
CA ARG A 51 3.23 18.79 -4.28
C ARG A 51 3.58 19.32 -2.90
N ASP A 52 4.85 19.67 -2.72
CA ASP A 52 5.33 20.53 -1.61
C ASP A 52 4.98 22.01 -1.87
#